data_AF-A0A3R7PT14-F1
#
_entry.id   AF-A0A3R7PT14-F1
#
_cell.length_a   1.000
_cell.length_b   1.000
_cell.length_c   1.000
_cell.angle_alpha   90.00
_cell.angle_beta   90.00
_cell.angle_gamma   90.00
#
_symmetry.space_group_name_H-M   'P 1'
#
loop_
_entity.id
_entity.type
_entity.pdbx_description
1 polymer ?
#
loop_
_entity_poly.entity_id
_entity_poly.type
_entity_poly.pdbx_seq_one_letter_code
_entity_poly.pdbx_strand_id
1 'polypeptide(L)'
;MDLKNDKIAAALEAQIQACDLLGSPLTKAVLEVCRDNFLAEGIVAKLTRGWAGDPLDDNVPLRLAGFIHFSALGGDAALAPHFASCGGAFRAGAKNALADAVLDCFTRHESAARRFFRRTPQTNETGRAGVLLLGFSEIARRTRLPLSLREMGASAGLNLLFDKFNYQIETADGPLTWGPADSALTIASHWRGAAPPPLQAEIAIADRAGCDLFPVDIGDAEARRALEAWVWGDMATRRARLLAALSIADKTPPELSRADAAGWVAAQIMNRPRGQTTVVYHSVVWPYLDVSQRMAIESSFAQAGETVTPDTPLAWLKMDHDHIQSFSHLSYRLWTGENGPEGDEVFIGPCHPHGADIELRDGFWKN
;
A
#
# COMPACT_ATOMS: atom_id res chain seq x y z
N MET A 1 -27.06 -25.32 -8.21
CA MET A 1 -26.39 -24.08 -7.77
C MET A 1 -25.01 -24.08 -8.39
N ASP A 2 -24.68 -23.03 -9.12
CA ASP A 2 -23.38 -22.89 -9.79
C ASP A 2 -22.35 -22.47 -8.73
N LEU A 3 -21.41 -23.38 -8.40
CA LEU A 3 -20.37 -23.20 -7.37
C LEU A 3 -19.60 -21.88 -7.52
N LYS A 4 -19.50 -21.33 -8.74
CA LYS A 4 -18.84 -20.03 -8.98
C LYS A 4 -19.68 -18.84 -8.53
N ASN A 5 -21.01 -18.93 -8.59
CA ASN A 5 -21.90 -17.87 -8.13
C ASN A 5 -21.90 -17.76 -6.59
N ASP A 6 -21.77 -18.90 -5.91
CA ASP A 6 -21.66 -18.93 -4.44
C ASP A 6 -20.40 -18.21 -3.96
N LYS A 7 -19.29 -18.30 -4.71
CA LYS A 7 -18.03 -17.60 -4.39
C LYS A 7 -18.13 -16.08 -4.48
N ILE A 8 -18.84 -15.54 -5.47
CA ILE A 8 -19.04 -14.07 -5.60
C ILE A 8 -19.84 -13.54 -4.42
N ALA A 9 -20.94 -14.22 -4.07
CA ALA A 9 -21.77 -13.84 -2.93
C ALA A 9 -20.97 -13.91 -1.61
N ALA A 10 -20.19 -14.98 -1.41
CA ALA A 10 -19.32 -15.12 -0.24
C ALA A 10 -18.25 -14.01 -0.16
N ALA A 11 -17.63 -13.64 -1.29
CA ALA A 11 -16.66 -12.54 -1.33
C ALA A 11 -17.32 -11.20 -0.97
N LEU A 12 -18.51 -10.93 -1.49
CA LEU A 12 -19.28 -9.72 -1.15
C LEU A 12 -19.59 -9.67 0.36
N GLU A 13 -20.05 -10.77 0.95
CA GLU A 13 -20.31 -10.86 2.39
C GLU A 13 -19.06 -10.64 3.23
N ALA A 14 -17.95 -11.26 2.86
CA ALA A 14 -16.67 -11.07 3.54
C ALA A 14 -16.24 -9.59 3.54
N GLN A 15 -16.37 -8.91 2.40
CA GLN A 15 -16.02 -7.49 2.31
C GLN A 15 -17.01 -6.58 3.07
N ILE A 16 -18.31 -6.91 3.07
CA ILE A 16 -19.32 -6.20 3.87
C ILE A 16 -18.98 -6.25 5.36
N GLN A 17 -18.60 -7.43 5.86
CA GLN A 17 -18.15 -7.61 7.25
C GLN A 17 -16.88 -6.81 7.54
N ALA A 18 -15.91 -6.81 6.62
CA ALA A 18 -14.70 -6.00 6.75
C ALA A 18 -15.01 -4.49 6.78
N CYS A 19 -15.93 -4.00 5.95
CA CYS A 19 -16.37 -2.60 5.98
C CYS A 19 -17.05 -2.24 7.30
N ASP A 20 -17.83 -3.16 7.89
CA ASP A 20 -18.47 -2.95 9.19
C ASP A 20 -17.43 -2.84 10.32
N LEU A 21 -16.48 -3.78 10.36
CA LEU A 21 -15.40 -3.82 11.34
C LEU A 21 -14.49 -2.57 11.25
N LEU A 22 -14.22 -2.11 10.03
CA LEU A 22 -13.33 -0.98 9.75
C LEU A 22 -14.07 0.38 9.69
N GLY A 23 -15.38 0.41 10.01
CA GLY A 23 -16.14 1.64 10.19
C GLY A 23 -16.47 2.40 8.90
N SER A 24 -16.85 1.70 7.83
CA SER A 24 -17.23 2.28 6.53
C SER A 24 -18.69 2.00 6.17
N PRO A 25 -19.65 2.73 6.77
CA PRO A 25 -21.08 2.52 6.54
C PRO A 25 -21.51 2.79 5.08
N LEU A 26 -20.87 3.71 4.36
CA LEU A 26 -21.20 3.99 2.96
C LEU A 26 -20.76 2.84 2.06
N THR A 27 -19.50 2.42 2.14
CA THR A 27 -18.97 1.34 1.29
C THR A 27 -19.68 0.03 1.58
N LYS A 28 -19.98 -0.24 2.86
CA LYS A 28 -20.84 -1.35 3.27
C LYS A 28 -22.19 -1.31 2.55
N ALA A 29 -22.88 -0.16 2.56
CA ALA A 29 -24.18 -0.03 1.91
C ALA A 29 -24.11 -0.22 0.38
N VAL A 30 -23.06 0.29 -0.28
CA VAL A 30 -22.83 0.04 -1.72
C VAL A 30 -22.68 -1.46 -2.00
N LEU A 31 -21.95 -2.19 -1.16
CA LEU A 31 -21.73 -3.62 -1.32
C LEU A 31 -22.98 -4.46 -0.97
N GLU A 32 -23.77 -4.05 0.01
CA GLU A 32 -25.10 -4.64 0.29
C GLU A 32 -25.99 -4.55 -0.96
N VAL A 33 -26.06 -3.38 -1.61
CA VAL A 33 -26.79 -3.20 -2.88
C VAL A 33 -26.24 -4.13 -3.97
N CYS A 34 -24.91 -4.24 -4.08
CA CYS A 34 -24.28 -5.10 -5.09
C CYS A 34 -24.62 -6.58 -4.87
N ARG A 35 -24.58 -7.04 -3.62
CA ARG A 35 -24.95 -8.40 -3.24
C ARG A 35 -26.42 -8.68 -3.56
N ASP A 36 -27.32 -7.83 -3.11
CA ASP A 36 -28.75 -8.04 -3.29
C ASP A 36 -29.11 -8.07 -4.79
N ASN A 37 -28.49 -7.17 -5.58
CA ASN A 37 -28.65 -7.18 -7.04
C ASN A 37 -28.02 -8.40 -7.72
N PHE A 38 -26.88 -8.89 -7.22
CA PHE A 38 -26.26 -10.12 -7.72
C PHE A 38 -27.15 -11.35 -7.48
N LEU A 39 -27.72 -11.48 -6.29
CA LEU A 39 -28.64 -12.57 -5.91
C LEU A 39 -29.95 -12.51 -6.69
N ALA A 40 -30.42 -11.31 -7.01
CA ALA A 40 -31.59 -11.08 -7.87
C ALA A 40 -31.30 -11.19 -9.39
N GLU A 41 -30.10 -11.67 -9.77
CA GLU A 41 -29.68 -11.85 -11.16
C GLU A 41 -29.63 -10.55 -12.01
N GLY A 42 -29.41 -9.40 -11.36
CA GLY A 42 -29.38 -8.08 -11.99
C GLY A 42 -28.06 -7.72 -12.69
N ILE A 43 -27.85 -6.42 -12.91
CA ILE A 43 -26.67 -5.87 -13.60
C ILE A 43 -25.34 -6.28 -12.94
N VAL A 44 -25.28 -6.37 -11.61
CA VAL A 44 -24.07 -6.81 -10.91
C VAL A 44 -23.77 -8.27 -11.22
N ALA A 45 -24.78 -9.14 -11.30
CA ALA A 45 -24.63 -10.51 -11.76
C ALA A 45 -24.11 -10.58 -13.21
N LYS A 46 -24.67 -9.77 -14.12
CA LYS A 46 -24.16 -9.68 -15.50
C LYS A 46 -22.70 -9.21 -15.57
N LEU A 47 -22.28 -8.35 -14.66
CA LEU A 47 -20.95 -7.79 -14.61
C LEU A 47 -19.90 -8.76 -14.04
N THR A 48 -20.28 -9.62 -13.10
CA THR A 48 -19.32 -10.44 -12.33
C THR A 48 -19.45 -11.95 -12.52
N ARG A 49 -20.57 -12.47 -13.05
CA ARG A 49 -20.71 -13.90 -13.36
C ARG A 49 -19.68 -14.33 -14.40
N GLY A 50 -19.15 -15.54 -14.20
CA GLY A 50 -18.10 -16.08 -15.05
C GLY A 50 -16.71 -15.50 -14.78
N TRP A 51 -16.51 -14.81 -13.64
CA TRP A 51 -15.18 -14.42 -13.19
C TRP A 51 -14.24 -15.64 -13.17
N ALA A 52 -13.08 -15.52 -13.82
CA ALA A 52 -12.21 -16.65 -14.10
C ALA A 52 -11.37 -17.07 -12.88
N GLY A 53 -10.94 -16.09 -12.07
CA GLY A 53 -10.15 -16.30 -10.86
C GLY A 53 -10.99 -16.51 -9.61
N ASP A 54 -10.37 -16.33 -8.43
CA ASP A 54 -11.08 -16.39 -7.16
C ASP A 54 -11.59 -15.00 -6.77
N PRO A 55 -12.91 -14.78 -6.62
CA PRO A 55 -13.45 -13.46 -6.33
C PRO A 55 -12.97 -12.79 -5.05
N LEU A 56 -12.61 -13.58 -4.04
CA LEU A 56 -12.11 -13.08 -2.77
C LEU A 56 -10.66 -12.61 -2.94
N ASP A 57 -9.79 -13.50 -3.43
CA ASP A 57 -8.36 -13.20 -3.64
C ASP A 57 -8.18 -12.08 -4.67
N ASP A 58 -8.98 -12.11 -5.73
CA ASP A 58 -8.92 -11.08 -6.74
C ASP A 58 -9.40 -9.74 -6.19
N ASN A 59 -10.26 -9.68 -5.17
CA ASN A 59 -10.95 -8.49 -4.63
C ASN A 59 -12.06 -7.94 -5.54
N VAL A 60 -12.94 -8.82 -6.05
CA VAL A 60 -14.10 -8.42 -6.86
C VAL A 60 -15.03 -7.41 -6.14
N PRO A 61 -15.35 -7.56 -4.84
CA PRO A 61 -16.13 -6.57 -4.11
C PRO A 61 -15.50 -5.17 -4.13
N LEU A 62 -14.19 -5.07 -3.92
CA LEU A 62 -13.49 -3.77 -3.98
C LEU A 62 -13.52 -3.15 -5.37
N ARG A 63 -13.50 -3.95 -6.46
CA ARG A 63 -13.68 -3.44 -7.83
C ARG A 63 -15.05 -2.81 -8.04
N LEU A 64 -16.10 -3.43 -7.52
CA LEU A 64 -17.47 -2.89 -7.58
C LEU A 64 -17.55 -1.56 -6.82
N ALA A 65 -17.14 -1.55 -5.55
CA ALA A 65 -17.14 -0.34 -4.73
C ALA A 65 -16.25 0.77 -5.32
N GLY A 66 -15.05 0.40 -5.78
CA GLY A 66 -14.10 1.31 -6.41
C GLY A 66 -14.64 1.94 -7.68
N PHE A 67 -15.38 1.19 -8.52
CA PHE A 67 -15.99 1.78 -9.72
C PHE A 67 -17.09 2.80 -9.37
N ILE A 68 -17.91 2.52 -8.36
CA ILE A 68 -18.92 3.46 -7.88
C ILE A 68 -18.26 4.71 -7.32
N HIS A 69 -17.23 4.56 -6.50
CA HIS A 69 -16.50 5.72 -5.96
C HIS A 69 -15.78 6.51 -7.08
N PHE A 70 -15.17 5.83 -8.04
CA PHE A 70 -14.56 6.44 -9.23
C PHE A 70 -15.57 7.27 -10.03
N SER A 71 -16.79 6.76 -10.17
CA SER A 71 -17.88 7.46 -10.88
C SER A 71 -18.39 8.67 -10.08
N ALA A 72 -18.51 8.55 -8.75
CA ALA A 72 -18.83 9.67 -7.87
C ALA A 72 -17.78 10.79 -7.96
N LEU A 73 -16.49 10.44 -7.85
CA LEU A 73 -15.36 11.38 -8.04
C LEU A 73 -15.33 11.97 -9.45
N GLY A 74 -15.87 11.26 -10.44
CA GLY A 74 -16.06 11.73 -11.81
C GLY A 74 -17.23 12.70 -11.99
N GLY A 75 -17.96 13.04 -10.92
CA GLY A 75 -19.07 13.99 -10.96
C GLY A 75 -20.44 13.38 -11.25
N ASP A 76 -20.63 12.07 -11.06
CA ASP A 76 -21.97 11.47 -11.16
C ASP A 76 -22.92 12.12 -10.14
N ALA A 77 -23.94 12.82 -10.65
CA ALA A 77 -24.82 13.68 -9.86
C ALA A 77 -25.73 12.91 -8.89
N ALA A 78 -26.00 11.63 -9.17
CA ALA A 78 -26.80 10.78 -8.29
C ALA A 78 -25.94 10.16 -7.18
N LEU A 79 -24.68 9.83 -7.47
CA LEU A 79 -23.76 9.25 -6.50
C LEU A 79 -23.12 10.30 -5.59
N ALA A 80 -22.58 11.39 -6.13
CA ALA A 80 -21.78 12.38 -5.39
C ALA A 80 -22.41 12.86 -4.06
N PRO A 81 -23.73 13.11 -3.96
CA PRO A 81 -24.36 13.52 -2.70
C PRO A 81 -24.23 12.52 -1.54
N HIS A 82 -23.94 11.24 -1.82
CA HIS A 82 -23.73 10.21 -0.81
C HIS A 82 -22.28 10.10 -0.34
N PHE A 83 -21.32 10.62 -1.11
CA PHE A 83 -19.89 10.39 -0.89
C PHE A 83 -19.24 11.59 -0.19
N ALA A 84 -18.66 11.36 0.98
CA ALA A 84 -17.94 12.40 1.73
C ALA A 84 -16.74 12.95 0.95
N SER A 85 -16.09 12.10 0.16
CA SER A 85 -15.03 12.50 -0.78
C SER A 85 -15.46 13.54 -1.82
N CYS A 86 -16.76 13.64 -2.10
CA CYS A 86 -17.37 14.58 -3.04
C CYS A 86 -18.12 15.73 -2.34
N GLY A 87 -17.96 15.90 -1.02
CA GLY A 87 -18.69 16.90 -0.22
C GLY A 87 -20.11 16.48 0.18
N GLY A 88 -20.52 15.24 -0.15
CA GLY A 88 -21.77 14.64 0.26
C GLY A 88 -21.72 14.02 1.66
N ALA A 89 -22.79 13.32 2.04
CA ALA A 89 -22.84 12.54 3.27
C ALA A 89 -23.83 11.37 3.15
N PHE A 90 -23.37 10.17 3.46
CA PHE A 90 -24.25 9.01 3.54
C PHE A 90 -25.10 9.05 4.81
N ARG A 91 -26.41 8.83 4.66
CA ARG A 91 -27.37 8.72 5.75
C ARG A 91 -28.14 7.42 5.60
N ALA A 92 -28.40 6.72 6.70
CA ALA A 92 -29.11 5.43 6.67
C ALA A 92 -30.49 5.51 5.99
N GLY A 93 -31.22 6.63 6.15
CA GLY A 93 -32.50 6.85 5.46
C GLY A 93 -32.42 7.03 3.95
N ALA A 94 -31.21 7.16 3.39
CA ALA A 94 -30.98 7.36 1.96
C ALA A 94 -30.57 6.05 1.22
N LYS A 95 -30.70 4.88 1.88
CA LYS A 95 -30.31 3.59 1.29
C LYS A 95 -30.97 3.30 -0.07
N ASN A 96 -32.27 3.59 -0.22
CA ASN A 96 -32.97 3.36 -1.49
C ASN A 96 -32.43 4.26 -2.61
N ALA A 97 -32.23 5.56 -2.32
CA ALA A 97 -31.66 6.50 -3.28
C ALA A 97 -30.23 6.10 -3.69
N LEU A 98 -29.41 5.65 -2.73
CA LEU A 98 -28.09 5.10 -3.02
C LEU A 98 -28.18 3.85 -3.90
N ALA A 99 -29.11 2.93 -3.60
CA ALA A 99 -29.30 1.71 -4.38
C ALA A 99 -29.66 2.03 -5.85
N ASP A 100 -30.62 2.93 -6.05
CA ASP A 100 -31.01 3.39 -7.38
C ASP A 100 -29.82 4.00 -8.13
N ALA A 101 -29.06 4.90 -7.47
CA ALA A 101 -27.89 5.54 -8.07
C ALA A 101 -26.77 4.54 -8.44
N VAL A 102 -26.49 3.56 -7.57
CA VAL A 102 -25.47 2.52 -7.82
C VAL A 102 -25.84 1.65 -9.01
N LEU A 103 -27.09 1.16 -9.06
CA LEU A 103 -27.54 0.25 -10.11
C LEU A 103 -27.69 0.97 -11.45
N ASP A 104 -28.19 2.20 -11.44
CA ASP A 104 -28.25 3.08 -12.60
C ASP A 104 -26.85 3.37 -13.16
N CYS A 105 -25.88 3.69 -12.29
CA CYS A 105 -24.49 3.91 -12.70
C CYS A 105 -23.90 2.67 -13.40
N PHE A 106 -24.06 1.46 -12.84
CA PHE A 106 -23.60 0.23 -13.49
C PHE A 106 -24.30 -0.03 -14.84
N THR A 107 -25.59 0.28 -14.93
CA THR A 107 -26.38 0.07 -16.14
C THR A 107 -25.96 1.04 -17.25
N ARG A 108 -25.83 2.34 -16.94
CA ARG A 108 -25.38 3.37 -17.89
C ARG A 108 -23.94 3.17 -18.34
N HIS A 109 -23.08 2.66 -17.46
CA HIS A 109 -21.63 2.62 -17.66
C HIS A 109 -21.06 1.21 -17.67
N GLU A 110 -21.83 0.21 -18.13
CA GLU A 110 -21.43 -1.21 -18.10
C GLU A 110 -20.04 -1.46 -18.70
N SER A 111 -19.77 -0.93 -19.91
CA SER A 111 -18.47 -1.11 -20.57
C SER A 111 -17.31 -0.44 -19.83
N ALA A 112 -17.56 0.71 -19.18
CA ALA A 112 -16.56 1.38 -18.36
C ALA A 112 -16.30 0.61 -17.07
N ALA A 113 -17.34 0.05 -16.44
CA ALA A 113 -17.21 -0.82 -15.27
C ALA A 113 -16.33 -2.03 -15.59
N ARG A 114 -16.60 -2.72 -16.71
CA ARG A 114 -15.80 -3.87 -17.16
C ARG A 114 -14.33 -3.50 -17.41
N ARG A 115 -14.07 -2.30 -17.94
CA ARG A 115 -12.70 -1.79 -18.12
C ARG A 115 -12.04 -1.51 -16.77
N PHE A 116 -12.78 -0.87 -15.85
CA PHE A 116 -12.28 -0.55 -14.51
C PHE A 116 -11.94 -1.82 -13.71
N PHE A 117 -12.73 -2.89 -13.83
CA PHE A 117 -12.49 -4.15 -13.12
C PHE A 117 -11.21 -4.86 -13.54
N ARG A 118 -10.59 -4.48 -14.67
CA ARG A 118 -9.28 -4.99 -15.07
C ARG A 118 -8.13 -4.33 -14.31
N ARG A 119 -8.39 -3.24 -13.59
CA ARG A 119 -7.40 -2.60 -12.70
C ARG A 119 -7.25 -3.45 -11.44
N THR A 120 -6.01 -3.69 -11.05
CA THR A 120 -5.69 -4.25 -9.73
C THR A 120 -5.97 -3.17 -8.68
N PRO A 121 -6.69 -3.49 -7.58
CA PRO A 121 -6.82 -2.56 -6.46
C PRO A 121 -5.45 -2.17 -5.91
N GLN A 122 -5.18 -0.87 -5.86
CA GLN A 122 -3.90 -0.31 -5.42
C GLN A 122 -4.19 0.93 -4.57
N THR A 123 -3.89 0.89 -3.27
CA THR A 123 -4.18 2.03 -2.36
C THR A 123 -2.98 2.94 -2.12
N ASN A 124 -1.76 2.48 -2.46
CA ASN A 124 -0.49 3.15 -2.18
C ASN A 124 -0.43 3.73 -0.76
N GLU A 125 -0.74 2.93 0.27
CA GLU A 125 -0.91 3.39 1.65
C GLU A 125 0.37 4.04 2.22
N THR A 126 0.39 5.38 2.27
CA THR A 126 1.52 6.16 2.78
C THR A 126 1.63 6.18 4.30
N GLY A 127 0.60 5.72 5.02
CA GLY A 127 0.68 5.52 6.47
C GLY A 127 1.80 4.57 6.88
N ARG A 128 2.15 3.62 6.00
CA ARG A 128 3.24 2.65 6.19
C ARG A 128 4.61 3.30 6.34
N ALA A 129 4.80 4.51 5.81
CA ALA A 129 6.02 5.29 6.03
C ALA A 129 6.30 5.52 7.53
N GLY A 130 5.27 5.56 8.38
CA GLY A 130 5.39 5.75 9.83
C GLY A 130 6.12 4.63 10.56
N VAL A 131 6.15 3.42 9.99
CA VAL A 131 6.95 2.29 10.53
C VAL A 131 8.22 2.08 9.71
N LEU A 132 8.18 2.25 8.38
CA LEU A 132 9.35 2.13 7.50
C LEU A 132 10.46 3.12 7.87
N LEU A 133 10.11 4.32 8.36
CA LEU A 133 11.08 5.32 8.83
C LEU A 133 12.10 4.74 9.81
N LEU A 134 11.67 3.88 10.73
CA LEU A 134 12.56 3.27 11.71
C LEU A 134 13.60 2.38 11.04
N GLY A 135 13.18 1.57 10.06
CA GLY A 135 14.07 0.73 9.27
C GLY A 135 15.08 1.55 8.45
N PHE A 136 14.61 2.59 7.74
CA PHE A 136 15.49 3.47 6.98
C PHE A 136 16.52 4.19 7.88
N SER A 137 16.08 4.70 9.03
CA SER A 137 16.95 5.35 10.00
C SER A 137 18.03 4.40 10.52
N GLU A 138 17.66 3.16 10.86
CA GLU A 138 18.61 2.17 11.37
C GLU A 138 19.64 1.75 10.30
N ILE A 139 19.18 1.53 9.06
CA ILE A 139 20.07 1.20 7.94
C ILE A 139 21.04 2.37 7.66
N ALA A 140 20.55 3.62 7.68
CA ALA A 140 21.38 4.81 7.51
C ALA A 140 22.40 4.95 8.65
N ARG A 141 22.01 4.70 9.91
CA ARG A 141 22.90 4.72 11.07
C ARG A 141 24.04 3.70 10.94
N ARG A 142 23.71 2.46 10.55
CA ARG A 142 24.66 1.35 10.46
C ARG A 142 25.64 1.50 9.32
N THR A 143 25.18 2.01 8.18
CA THR A 143 26.01 2.12 6.97
C THR A 143 26.72 3.46 6.85
N ARG A 144 26.16 4.54 7.44
CA ARG A 144 26.67 5.91 7.36
C ARG A 144 26.88 6.41 5.92
N LEU A 145 26.09 5.88 4.98
CA LEU A 145 26.08 6.27 3.58
C LEU A 145 24.68 6.76 3.18
N PRO A 146 24.58 7.61 2.15
CA PRO A 146 23.30 7.95 1.54
C PRO A 146 22.55 6.69 1.07
N LEU A 147 21.22 6.72 1.17
CA LEU A 147 20.36 5.63 0.75
C LEU A 147 19.98 5.79 -0.73
N SER A 148 20.11 4.70 -1.48
CA SER A 148 19.57 4.50 -2.83
C SER A 148 18.33 3.61 -2.70
N LEU A 149 17.13 4.21 -2.74
CA LEU A 149 15.88 3.53 -2.42
C LEU A 149 15.32 2.75 -3.62
N ARG A 150 14.95 1.49 -3.40
CA ARG A 150 14.42 0.59 -4.43
C ARG A 150 13.12 -0.07 -3.96
N GLU A 151 11.97 0.52 -4.30
CA GLU A 151 10.66 -0.03 -3.89
C GLU A 151 10.14 -1.05 -4.91
N MET A 152 9.86 -2.28 -4.47
CA MET A 152 9.12 -3.25 -5.27
C MET A 152 7.63 -3.25 -4.90
N GLY A 153 6.75 -3.28 -5.91
CA GLY A 153 5.31 -3.10 -5.71
C GLY A 153 4.92 -1.66 -5.38
N ALA A 154 5.60 -0.70 -6.02
CA ALA A 154 5.56 0.70 -5.64
C ALA A 154 4.23 1.41 -5.95
N SER A 155 3.34 0.84 -6.75
CA SER A 155 2.10 1.48 -7.21
C SER A 155 2.35 2.85 -7.87
N ALA A 156 2.02 3.96 -7.19
CA ALA A 156 2.28 5.34 -7.59
C ALA A 156 3.59 5.91 -7.01
N GLY A 157 4.39 5.09 -6.33
CA GLY A 157 5.70 5.45 -5.78
C GLY A 157 5.67 6.39 -4.59
N LEU A 158 4.51 6.59 -3.95
CA LEU A 158 4.39 7.63 -2.92
C LEU A 158 5.25 7.36 -1.68
N ASN A 159 5.50 6.09 -1.33
CA ASN A 159 6.36 5.75 -0.18
C ASN A 159 7.85 5.99 -0.46
N LEU A 160 8.28 6.09 -1.73
CA LEU A 160 9.64 6.54 -2.07
C LEU A 160 9.90 7.97 -1.59
N LEU A 161 8.87 8.74 -1.26
CA LEU A 161 8.93 10.13 -0.81
C LEU A 161 8.91 10.29 0.72
N PHE A 162 9.20 9.23 1.47
CA PHE A 162 9.12 9.23 2.93
C PHE A 162 9.90 10.38 3.59
N ASP A 163 11.09 10.72 3.07
CA ASP A 163 11.95 11.81 3.54
C ASP A 163 11.33 13.20 3.39
N LYS A 164 10.24 13.32 2.63
CA LYS A 164 9.51 14.58 2.40
C LYS A 164 8.28 14.72 3.28
N PHE A 165 7.98 13.73 4.12
CA PHE A 165 6.83 13.76 5.03
C PHE A 165 7.23 14.31 6.39
N ASN A 166 6.27 14.93 7.08
CA ASN A 166 6.38 15.19 8.51
C ASN A 166 5.91 13.95 9.28
N TYR A 167 6.51 13.69 10.43
CA TYR A 167 6.15 12.57 11.29
C TYR A 167 5.88 13.06 12.71
N GLN A 168 4.78 12.55 13.27
CA GLN A 168 4.39 12.74 14.66
C GLN A 168 4.17 11.35 15.26
N ILE A 169 5.12 10.91 16.07
CA ILE A 169 5.18 9.54 16.56
C ILE A 169 5.04 9.57 18.07
N GLU A 170 4.00 8.93 18.59
CA GLU A 170 3.88 8.73 20.03
C GLU A 170 4.72 7.51 20.44
N THR A 171 5.59 7.66 21.43
CA THR A 171 6.45 6.57 21.94
C THR A 171 6.25 6.36 23.44
N ALA A 172 6.77 5.26 23.99
CA ALA A 172 6.77 5.03 25.44
C ALA A 172 7.53 6.12 26.23
N ASP A 173 8.52 6.77 25.61
CA ASP A 173 9.34 7.83 26.22
C ASP A 173 8.81 9.25 25.95
N GLY A 174 7.69 9.37 25.24
CA GLY A 174 7.05 10.62 24.86
C GLY A 174 6.96 10.84 23.35
N PRO A 175 6.45 12.02 22.92
CA PRO A 175 6.28 12.32 21.51
C PRO A 175 7.62 12.55 20.81
N LEU A 176 7.74 12.01 19.60
CA LEU A 176 8.86 12.17 18.69
C LEU A 176 8.37 12.82 17.40
N THR A 177 9.18 13.73 16.85
CA THR A 177 8.92 14.35 15.54
C THR A 177 10.11 14.16 14.62
N TRP A 178 9.84 13.99 13.32
CA TRP A 178 10.88 13.83 12.31
C TRP A 178 10.41 14.38 10.96
N GLY A 179 11.36 14.80 10.13
CA GLY A 179 11.10 15.33 8.78
C GLY A 179 10.69 16.82 8.73
N PRO A 180 10.50 17.37 7.53
CA PRO A 180 10.20 18.79 7.32
C PRO A 180 8.88 19.21 8.00
N ALA A 181 8.95 20.21 8.88
CA ALA A 181 7.78 20.71 9.63
C ALA A 181 6.71 21.37 8.74
N ASP A 182 7.07 21.84 7.55
CA ASP A 182 6.20 22.46 6.56
C ASP A 182 5.69 21.48 5.49
N SER A 183 5.92 20.18 5.66
CA SER A 183 5.40 19.16 4.74
C SER A 183 3.87 19.23 4.64
N ALA A 184 3.35 19.02 3.43
CA ALA A 184 1.92 18.90 3.20
C ALA A 184 1.31 17.65 3.85
N LEU A 185 2.14 16.65 4.19
CA LEU A 185 1.71 15.39 4.79
C LEU A 185 2.36 15.18 6.15
N THR A 186 1.54 15.06 7.19
CA THR A 186 1.94 14.52 8.50
C THR A 186 1.47 13.07 8.64
N ILE A 187 2.41 12.18 8.93
CA ILE A 187 2.16 10.80 9.30
C ILE A 187 2.12 10.72 10.83
N ALA A 188 0.96 10.32 11.36
CA ALA A 188 0.80 9.97 12.76
C ALA A 188 0.94 8.45 12.95
N SER A 189 1.73 8.03 13.95
CA SER A 189 1.91 6.61 14.28
C SER A 189 2.19 6.43 15.79
N HIS A 190 1.98 5.22 16.30
CA HIS A 190 2.25 4.87 17.70
C HIS A 190 3.31 3.77 17.79
N TRP A 191 4.45 4.07 18.40
CA TRP A 191 5.52 3.10 18.64
C TRP A 191 5.44 2.65 20.10
N ARG A 192 5.12 1.37 20.32
CA ARG A 192 4.94 0.77 21.64
C ARG A 192 6.04 -0.25 21.92
N GLY A 193 6.06 -0.81 23.12
CA GLY A 193 7.06 -1.81 23.52
C GLY A 193 8.36 -1.14 23.97
N ALA A 194 9.49 -1.61 23.46
CA ALA A 194 10.80 -1.07 23.80
C ALA A 194 10.95 0.40 23.41
N ALA A 195 11.83 1.13 24.12
CA ALA A 195 12.26 2.46 23.73
C ALA A 195 12.89 2.44 22.32
N PRO A 196 12.42 3.28 21.38
CA PRO A 196 13.01 3.34 20.05
C PRO A 196 14.45 3.87 20.13
N PRO A 197 15.36 3.41 19.24
CA PRO A 197 16.67 4.05 19.11
C PRO A 197 16.51 5.50 18.63
N PRO A 198 17.47 6.39 18.94
CA PRO A 198 17.49 7.73 18.37
C PRO A 198 17.47 7.67 16.83
N LEU A 199 16.50 8.36 16.22
CA LEU A 199 16.46 8.46 14.77
C LEU A 199 17.63 9.31 14.26
N GLN A 200 18.11 8.99 13.06
CA GLN A 200 19.05 9.85 12.36
C GLN A 200 18.37 11.19 12.08
N ALA A 201 19.00 12.30 12.50
CA ALA A 201 18.44 13.63 12.32
C ALA A 201 18.17 13.96 10.84
N GLU A 202 19.03 13.44 9.96
CA GLU A 202 18.86 13.50 8.52
C GLU A 202 19.20 12.12 7.92
N ILE A 203 18.39 11.68 6.95
CA ILE A 203 18.65 10.49 6.15
C ILE A 203 18.90 10.97 4.72
N ALA A 204 20.16 11.02 4.30
CA ALA A 204 20.52 11.44 2.96
C ALA A 204 19.99 10.44 1.92
N ILE A 205 19.20 10.91 0.95
CA ILE A 205 18.71 10.11 -0.16
C ILE A 205 19.50 10.47 -1.41
N ALA A 206 20.30 9.53 -1.92
CA ALA A 206 21.08 9.75 -3.14
C ALA A 206 20.18 9.69 -4.38
N ASP A 207 19.35 8.65 -4.48
CA ASP A 207 18.36 8.49 -5.53
C ASP A 207 17.26 7.50 -5.09
N ARG A 208 16.19 7.43 -5.89
CA ARG A 208 15.02 6.60 -5.62
C ARG A 208 14.41 6.08 -6.91
N ALA A 209 14.07 4.80 -6.94
CA ALA A 209 13.35 4.18 -8.05
C ALA A 209 12.41 3.10 -7.52
N GLY A 210 11.32 2.85 -8.22
CA GLY A 210 10.39 1.77 -7.90
C GLY A 210 9.98 0.96 -9.12
N CYS A 211 9.43 -0.22 -8.88
CA CYS A 211 8.75 -0.99 -9.91
C CYS A 211 7.35 -1.44 -9.47
N ASP A 212 6.47 -1.61 -10.44
CA ASP A 212 5.17 -2.25 -10.29
C ASP A 212 4.78 -2.91 -11.63
N LEU A 213 3.91 -3.92 -11.61
CA LEU A 213 3.35 -4.50 -12.83
C LEU A 213 2.40 -3.51 -13.54
N PHE A 214 1.72 -2.69 -12.74
CA PHE A 214 0.77 -1.67 -13.18
C PHE A 214 1.08 -0.37 -12.44
N PRO A 215 2.21 0.29 -12.75
CA PRO A 215 2.56 1.55 -12.09
C PRO A 215 1.49 2.60 -12.40
N VAL A 216 1.15 3.37 -11.38
CA VAL A 216 0.13 4.42 -11.47
C VAL A 216 0.81 5.71 -11.90
N ASP A 217 0.49 6.17 -13.11
CA ASP A 217 0.90 7.49 -13.59
C ASP A 217 0.06 8.57 -12.92
N ILE A 218 0.67 9.31 -11.98
CA ILE A 218 -0.01 10.37 -11.23
C ILE A 218 -0.31 11.62 -12.08
N GLY A 219 0.34 11.76 -13.25
CA GLY A 219 0.08 12.82 -14.23
C GLY A 219 -1.19 12.57 -15.05
N ASP A 220 -1.63 11.31 -15.16
CA ASP A 220 -2.90 10.94 -15.78
C ASP A 220 -4.06 11.13 -14.78
N ALA A 221 -4.96 12.06 -15.10
CA ALA A 221 -6.13 12.36 -14.29
C ALA A 221 -7.09 11.16 -14.11
N GLU A 222 -7.16 10.24 -15.07
CA GLU A 222 -7.96 9.01 -14.92
C GLU A 222 -7.29 8.04 -13.94
N ALA A 223 -5.98 7.82 -14.08
CA ALA A 223 -5.21 6.96 -13.18
C ALA A 223 -5.18 7.51 -11.74
N ARG A 224 -4.98 8.82 -11.57
CA ARG A 224 -5.03 9.49 -10.25
C ARG A 224 -6.40 9.36 -9.59
N ARG A 225 -7.49 9.52 -10.35
CA ARG A 225 -8.85 9.30 -9.84
C ARG A 225 -9.11 7.83 -9.49
N ALA A 226 -8.58 6.89 -10.27
CA ALA A 226 -8.67 5.47 -9.95
C ALA A 226 -7.92 5.12 -8.66
N LEU A 227 -6.72 5.69 -8.45
CA LEU A 227 -5.95 5.55 -7.21
C LEU A 227 -6.76 6.05 -6.00
N GLU A 228 -7.38 7.23 -6.13
CA GLU A 228 -8.25 7.79 -5.10
C GLU A 228 -9.50 6.94 -4.84
N ALA A 229 -10.08 6.36 -5.89
CA ALA A 229 -11.28 5.55 -5.79
C ALA A 229 -11.09 4.26 -4.97
N TRP A 230 -9.85 3.76 -4.85
CA TRP A 230 -9.53 2.61 -4.00
C TRP A 230 -9.54 2.94 -2.50
N VAL A 231 -9.46 4.21 -2.13
CA VAL A 231 -9.76 4.66 -0.77
C VAL A 231 -11.27 4.75 -0.64
N TRP A 232 -11.85 4.07 0.35
CA TRP A 232 -13.30 4.06 0.54
C TRP A 232 -13.88 5.47 0.70
N GLY A 233 -15.06 5.71 0.11
CA GLY A 233 -15.64 7.04 -0.08
C GLY A 233 -15.99 7.82 1.19
N ASP A 234 -15.97 7.15 2.34
CA ASP A 234 -16.21 7.68 3.68
C ASP A 234 -14.96 7.66 4.59
N MET A 235 -13.79 7.27 4.08
CA MET A 235 -12.51 7.29 4.80
C MET A 235 -11.75 8.61 4.61
N ALA A 236 -12.33 9.71 5.11
CA ALA A 236 -11.82 11.07 4.91
C ALA A 236 -10.34 11.25 5.31
N THR A 237 -9.91 10.70 6.45
CA THR A 237 -8.52 10.80 6.92
C THR A 237 -7.54 10.10 5.98
N ARG A 238 -7.90 8.92 5.46
CA ARG A 238 -7.05 8.18 4.51
C ARG A 238 -6.97 8.91 3.17
N ARG A 239 -8.10 9.46 2.71
CA ARG A 239 -8.15 10.27 1.49
C ARG A 239 -7.31 11.53 1.62
N ALA A 240 -7.42 12.26 2.72
CA ALA A 240 -6.60 13.46 2.98
C ALA A 240 -5.10 13.13 2.94
N ARG A 241 -4.70 12.02 3.56
CA ARG A 241 -3.31 11.53 3.50
C ARG A 241 -2.85 11.21 2.06
N LEU A 242 -3.67 10.52 1.28
CA LEU A 242 -3.37 10.24 -0.13
C LEU A 242 -3.21 11.52 -0.95
N LEU A 243 -4.14 12.47 -0.81
CA LEU A 243 -4.09 13.74 -1.54
C LEU A 243 -2.88 14.59 -1.15
N ALA A 244 -2.52 14.62 0.13
CA ALA A 244 -1.31 15.27 0.62
C ALA A 244 -0.04 14.63 0.03
N ALA A 245 0.05 13.30 0.01
CA ALA A 245 1.17 12.58 -0.62
C ALA A 245 1.26 12.88 -2.13
N LEU A 246 0.13 12.88 -2.83
CA LEU A 246 0.07 13.25 -4.25
C LEU A 246 0.56 14.68 -4.49
N SER A 247 0.21 15.64 -3.62
CA SER A 247 0.68 17.03 -3.74
C SER A 247 2.20 17.18 -3.58
N ILE A 248 2.83 16.29 -2.81
CA ILE A 248 4.29 16.21 -2.67
C ILE A 248 4.88 15.57 -3.95
N ALA A 249 4.27 14.48 -4.42
CA ALA A 249 4.69 13.79 -5.64
C ALA A 249 4.55 14.67 -6.90
N ASP A 250 3.57 15.56 -6.96
CA ASP A 250 3.42 16.54 -8.04
C ASP A 250 4.66 17.44 -8.19
N LYS A 251 5.39 17.70 -7.10
CA LYS A 251 6.63 18.49 -7.08
C LYS A 251 7.89 17.64 -7.24
N THR A 252 7.82 16.36 -6.92
CA THR A 252 8.94 15.42 -7.05
C THR A 252 8.41 14.05 -7.48
N PRO A 253 8.07 13.87 -8.77
CA PRO A 253 7.50 12.61 -9.25
C PRO A 253 8.49 11.46 -9.05
N PRO A 254 8.07 10.33 -8.46
CA PRO A 254 8.93 9.17 -8.30
C PRO A 254 9.23 8.50 -9.65
N GLU A 255 10.44 7.98 -9.81
CA GLU A 255 10.80 7.19 -10.99
C GLU A 255 10.24 5.77 -10.86
N LEU A 256 9.37 5.38 -11.79
CA LEU A 256 8.68 4.09 -11.77
C LEU A 256 8.89 3.32 -13.06
N SER A 257 9.32 2.07 -12.93
CA SER A 257 9.41 1.11 -14.03
C SER A 257 8.21 0.18 -14.04
N ARG A 258 7.64 -0.07 -15.22
CA ARG A 258 6.70 -1.19 -15.41
C ARG A 258 7.51 -2.48 -15.54
N ALA A 259 7.57 -3.27 -14.47
CA ALA A 259 8.35 -4.51 -14.45
C ALA A 259 7.80 -5.50 -13.42
N ASP A 260 8.12 -6.78 -13.60
CA ASP A 260 7.96 -7.76 -12.52
C ASP A 260 9.01 -7.51 -11.42
N ALA A 261 8.64 -7.84 -10.18
CA ALA A 261 9.49 -7.56 -9.03
C ALA A 261 10.81 -8.36 -9.07
N ALA A 262 10.79 -9.63 -9.47
CA ALA A 262 11.96 -10.50 -9.37
C ALA A 262 13.10 -10.06 -10.30
N GLY A 263 12.80 -9.86 -11.59
CA GLY A 263 13.77 -9.39 -12.56
C GLY A 263 14.29 -7.99 -12.25
N TRP A 264 13.39 -7.08 -11.83
CA TRP A 264 13.78 -5.72 -11.47
C TRP A 264 14.68 -5.70 -10.23
N VAL A 265 14.32 -6.41 -9.16
CA VAL A 265 15.12 -6.51 -7.93
C VAL A 265 16.51 -7.06 -8.22
N ALA A 266 16.62 -8.14 -8.99
CA ALA A 266 17.91 -8.69 -9.39
C ALA A 266 18.78 -7.65 -10.11
N ALA A 267 18.20 -6.87 -11.04
CA ALA A 267 18.93 -5.82 -11.75
C ALA A 267 19.39 -4.68 -10.82
N GLN A 268 18.56 -4.25 -9.86
CA GLN A 268 18.93 -3.21 -8.89
C GLN A 268 20.03 -3.67 -7.95
N ILE A 269 19.94 -4.92 -7.48
CA ILE A 269 20.92 -5.49 -6.55
C ILE A 269 22.24 -5.74 -7.27
N MET A 270 22.28 -6.11 -8.55
CA MET A 270 23.55 -6.36 -9.24
C MET A 270 24.29 -5.08 -9.65
N ASN A 271 23.58 -3.95 -9.76
CA ASN A 271 24.14 -2.66 -10.20
C ASN A 271 24.18 -1.63 -9.06
N ARG A 272 24.71 -2.01 -7.89
CA ARG A 272 24.77 -1.12 -6.72
C ARG A 272 25.73 0.05 -6.96
N PRO A 273 25.30 1.31 -6.76
CA PRO A 273 26.20 2.45 -6.81
C PRO A 273 27.21 2.41 -5.67
N ARG A 274 28.44 2.87 -5.95
CA ARG A 274 29.50 3.04 -4.95
C ARG A 274 29.22 4.26 -4.06
N GLY A 275 29.66 4.21 -2.81
CA GLY A 275 29.47 5.25 -1.81
C GLY A 275 28.02 5.41 -1.34
N GLN A 276 27.17 4.41 -1.56
CA GLN A 276 25.74 4.45 -1.23
C GLN A 276 25.27 3.08 -0.72
N THR A 277 24.26 3.10 0.15
CA THR A 277 23.56 1.88 0.58
C THR A 277 22.35 1.65 -0.33
N THR A 278 22.37 0.56 -1.09
CA THR A 278 21.19 0.15 -1.87
C THR A 278 20.18 -0.46 -0.91
N VAL A 279 19.01 0.17 -0.77
CA VAL A 279 17.92 -0.33 0.09
C VAL A 279 16.77 -0.79 -0.79
N VAL A 280 16.70 -2.10 -1.00
CA VAL A 280 15.50 -2.71 -1.58
C VAL A 280 14.47 -2.86 -0.49
N TYR A 281 13.29 -2.29 -0.69
CA TYR A 281 12.23 -2.38 0.29
C TYR A 281 10.87 -2.63 -0.33
N HIS A 282 9.96 -3.10 0.51
CA HIS A 282 8.58 -3.29 0.15
C HIS A 282 7.66 -3.20 1.35
N SER A 283 6.39 -2.94 1.06
CA SER A 283 5.35 -2.91 2.07
C SER A 283 4.10 -3.63 1.57
N VAL A 284 3.78 -4.77 2.19
CA VAL A 284 2.60 -5.61 1.89
C VAL A 284 2.51 -5.94 0.39
N VAL A 285 3.64 -6.31 -0.23
CA VAL A 285 3.69 -6.83 -1.61
C VAL A 285 3.95 -8.34 -1.64
N TRP A 286 4.63 -8.86 -0.61
CA TRP A 286 5.16 -10.23 -0.59
C TRP A 286 4.07 -11.30 -0.75
N PRO A 287 2.87 -11.14 -0.14
CA PRO A 287 1.77 -12.10 -0.33
C PRO A 287 1.21 -12.14 -1.76
N TYR A 288 1.42 -11.09 -2.57
CA TYR A 288 0.94 -11.03 -3.96
C TYR A 288 1.90 -11.68 -4.95
N LEU A 289 3.14 -11.94 -4.54
CA LEU A 289 4.11 -12.64 -5.38
C LEU A 289 3.78 -14.13 -5.44
N ASP A 290 4.06 -14.77 -6.56
CA ASP A 290 4.01 -16.23 -6.61
C ASP A 290 5.26 -16.87 -5.96
N VAL A 291 5.22 -18.18 -5.75
CA VAL A 291 6.34 -18.92 -5.13
C VAL A 291 7.64 -18.76 -5.93
N SER A 292 7.57 -18.76 -7.25
CA SER A 292 8.75 -18.66 -8.11
C SER A 292 9.38 -17.27 -8.03
N GLN A 293 8.57 -16.21 -7.97
CA GLN A 293 9.03 -14.84 -7.80
C GLN A 293 9.72 -14.64 -6.45
N ARG A 294 9.14 -15.16 -5.35
CA ARG A 294 9.75 -15.09 -4.03
C ARG A 294 11.11 -15.79 -3.99
N MET A 295 11.17 -17.03 -4.49
CA MET A 295 12.42 -17.80 -4.55
C MET A 295 13.50 -17.10 -5.40
N ALA A 296 13.11 -16.49 -6.52
CA ALA A 296 14.03 -15.75 -7.37
C ALA A 296 14.60 -14.50 -6.69
N ILE A 297 13.77 -13.76 -5.94
CA ILE A 297 14.22 -12.60 -5.15
C ILE A 297 15.17 -13.05 -4.04
N GLU A 298 14.79 -14.05 -3.25
CA GLU A 298 15.62 -14.59 -2.16
C GLU A 298 16.98 -15.08 -2.70
N SER A 299 16.98 -15.82 -3.80
CA SER A 299 18.21 -16.29 -4.45
C SER A 299 19.09 -15.14 -4.95
N SER A 300 18.49 -14.05 -5.43
CA SER A 300 19.23 -12.87 -5.90
C SER A 300 19.95 -12.17 -4.74
N PHE A 301 19.30 -12.06 -3.57
CA PHE A 301 19.95 -11.54 -2.36
C PHE A 301 21.07 -12.44 -1.87
N ALA A 302 20.85 -13.76 -1.83
CA ALA A 302 21.89 -14.71 -1.41
C ALA A 302 23.14 -14.61 -2.31
N GLN A 303 22.95 -14.53 -3.64
CA GLN A 303 24.06 -14.35 -4.57
C GLN A 303 24.76 -12.99 -4.39
N ALA A 304 23.98 -11.94 -4.17
CA ALA A 304 24.53 -10.60 -4.01
C ALA A 304 25.38 -10.44 -2.75
N GLY A 305 24.98 -11.10 -1.66
CA GLY A 305 25.69 -11.10 -0.37
C GLY A 305 27.17 -11.44 -0.49
N GLU A 306 27.53 -12.34 -1.41
CA GLU A 306 28.92 -12.74 -1.72
C GLU A 306 29.79 -11.61 -2.29
N THR A 307 29.18 -10.54 -2.79
CA THR A 307 29.87 -9.44 -3.50
C THR A 307 29.71 -8.08 -2.81
N VAL A 308 29.04 -8.05 -1.65
CA VAL A 308 28.85 -6.79 -0.91
C VAL A 308 30.18 -6.33 -0.33
N THR A 309 30.45 -5.04 -0.43
CA THR A 309 31.61 -4.38 0.16
C THR A 309 31.14 -3.22 1.04
N PRO A 310 31.98 -2.69 1.94
CA PRO A 310 31.66 -1.49 2.72
C PRO A 310 31.32 -0.26 1.87
N ASP A 311 31.76 -0.21 0.60
CA ASP A 311 31.50 0.89 -0.33
C ASP A 311 30.22 0.69 -1.16
N THR A 312 29.62 -0.51 -1.13
CA THR A 312 28.35 -0.81 -1.80
C THR A 312 27.43 -1.66 -0.91
N PRO A 313 27.06 -1.21 0.31
CA PRO A 313 26.20 -1.99 1.20
C PRO A 313 24.84 -2.26 0.57
N LEU A 314 24.22 -3.36 1.00
CA LEU A 314 22.91 -3.79 0.54
C LEU A 314 22.00 -4.01 1.74
N ALA A 315 20.78 -3.50 1.67
CA ALA A 315 19.75 -3.76 2.66
C ALA A 315 18.47 -4.27 1.99
N TRP A 316 17.80 -5.20 2.65
CA TRP A 316 16.47 -5.67 2.32
C TRP A 316 15.51 -5.34 3.48
N LEU A 317 14.72 -4.27 3.34
CA LEU A 317 13.75 -3.82 4.34
C LEU A 317 12.35 -4.34 4.00
N LYS A 318 11.72 -5.04 4.94
CA LYS A 318 10.46 -5.76 4.72
C LYS A 318 9.41 -5.24 5.70
N MET A 319 8.26 -4.80 5.19
CA MET A 319 7.05 -4.56 5.97
C MET A 319 5.92 -5.44 5.44
N ASP A 320 5.86 -6.70 5.86
CA ASP A 320 4.94 -7.69 5.31
C ASP A 320 4.38 -8.63 6.37
N HIS A 321 3.42 -9.45 5.97
CA HIS A 321 2.91 -10.56 6.77
C HIS A 321 3.57 -11.84 6.26
N ASP A 322 4.03 -12.70 7.17
CA ASP A 322 4.37 -14.07 6.81
C ASP A 322 3.06 -14.88 6.71
N HIS A 323 2.99 -15.86 5.81
CA HIS A 323 1.82 -16.75 5.69
C HIS A 323 1.54 -17.54 7.00
N ILE A 324 2.54 -17.61 7.89
CA ILE A 324 2.45 -18.25 9.21
C ILE A 324 1.99 -17.25 10.29
N GLN A 325 2.30 -15.96 10.15
CA GLN A 325 1.97 -14.93 11.14
C GLN A 325 0.79 -14.08 10.67
N SER A 326 -0.31 -14.10 11.41
CA SER A 326 -1.53 -13.34 11.09
C SER A 326 -1.39 -11.80 11.17
N PHE A 327 -0.17 -11.25 11.37
CA PHE A 327 0.09 -9.82 11.56
C PHE A 327 1.27 -9.33 10.69
N SER A 328 1.22 -8.05 10.28
CA SER A 328 2.33 -7.39 9.58
C SER A 328 3.49 -7.24 10.53
N HIS A 329 4.72 -7.27 10.04
CA HIS A 329 5.89 -6.96 10.84
C HIS A 329 6.93 -6.19 10.04
N LEU A 330 7.78 -5.47 10.77
CA LEU A 330 8.94 -4.77 10.22
C LEU A 330 10.20 -5.58 10.52
N SER A 331 10.98 -5.88 9.50
CA SER A 331 12.30 -6.51 9.61
C SER A 331 13.23 -5.99 8.52
N TYR A 332 14.53 -6.13 8.72
CA TYR A 332 15.49 -5.92 7.64
C TYR A 332 16.58 -6.97 7.68
N ARG A 333 17.18 -7.23 6.52
CA ARG A 333 18.49 -7.90 6.42
C ARG A 333 19.50 -6.92 5.84
N LEU A 334 20.65 -6.78 6.49
CA LEU A 334 21.69 -5.82 6.10
C LEU A 334 23.00 -6.54 5.83
N TRP A 335 23.60 -6.28 4.67
CA TRP A 335 24.94 -6.69 4.32
C TRP A 335 25.82 -5.44 4.28
N THR A 336 26.81 -5.37 5.16
CA THR A 336 27.79 -4.27 5.21
C THR A 336 29.08 -4.60 4.46
N GLY A 337 29.24 -5.86 4.04
CA GLY A 337 30.50 -6.39 3.50
C GLY A 337 31.49 -6.84 4.60
N GLU A 338 31.23 -6.50 5.85
CA GLU A 338 32.04 -6.91 7.01
C GLU A 338 31.39 -8.06 7.80
N ASN A 339 30.07 -8.26 7.63
CA ASN A 339 29.28 -9.26 8.33
C ASN A 339 29.05 -10.57 7.54
N GLY A 340 29.87 -10.80 6.49
CA GLY A 340 29.82 -12.00 5.67
C GLY A 340 28.62 -12.07 4.70
N PRO A 341 28.54 -13.15 3.91
CA PRO A 341 27.55 -13.28 2.82
C PRO A 341 26.11 -13.51 3.30
N GLU A 342 25.93 -13.97 4.54
CA GLU A 342 24.60 -14.16 5.14
C GLU A 342 23.92 -12.83 5.53
N GLY A 343 24.72 -11.80 5.80
CA GLY A 343 24.24 -10.53 6.33
C GLY A 343 23.71 -10.67 7.77
N ASP A 344 23.14 -9.59 8.28
CA ASP A 344 22.55 -9.52 9.61
C ASP A 344 21.04 -9.30 9.48
N GLU A 345 20.25 -10.26 9.95
CA GLU A 345 18.79 -10.18 9.93
C GLU A 345 18.25 -9.71 11.28
N VAL A 346 17.50 -8.60 11.24
CA VAL A 346 16.95 -7.94 12.40
C VAL A 346 15.44 -7.88 12.28
N PHE A 347 14.76 -8.49 13.25
CA PHE A 347 13.32 -8.33 13.44
C PHE A 347 13.07 -7.15 14.37
N ILE A 348 12.37 -6.12 13.89
CA ILE A 348 12.08 -4.91 14.68
C ILE A 348 10.82 -5.12 15.52
N GLY A 349 9.72 -5.59 14.91
CA GLY A 349 8.47 -5.75 15.63
C GLY A 349 7.24 -6.01 14.75
N PRO A 350 6.17 -6.60 15.31
CA PRO A 350 4.85 -6.61 14.67
C PRO A 350 4.30 -5.19 14.54
N CYS A 351 3.56 -4.92 13.46
CA CYS A 351 3.00 -3.61 13.15
C CYS A 351 1.62 -3.70 12.51
N HIS A 352 0.91 -2.59 12.48
CA HIS A 352 -0.35 -2.46 11.79
C HIS A 352 -0.13 -2.39 10.26
N PRO A 353 -0.94 -3.08 9.42
CA PRO A 353 -0.73 -3.15 7.96
C PRO A 353 -0.84 -1.81 7.22
N HIS A 354 -1.41 -0.79 7.86
CA HIS A 354 -1.47 0.58 7.34
C HIS A 354 -0.50 1.56 8.04
N GLY A 355 0.40 1.06 8.90
CA GLY A 355 1.42 1.87 9.60
C GLY A 355 0.93 2.69 10.80
N ALA A 356 -0.26 2.40 11.33
CA ALA A 356 -0.81 3.09 12.49
C ALA A 356 0.02 2.87 13.76
N ASP A 357 0.64 1.70 13.88
CA ASP A 357 1.46 1.37 15.03
C ASP A 357 2.48 0.25 14.75
N ILE A 358 3.46 0.14 15.65
CA ILE A 358 4.43 -0.95 15.74
C ILE A 358 4.73 -1.24 17.22
N GLU A 359 4.95 -2.51 17.56
CA GLU A 359 5.42 -2.94 18.87
C GLU A 359 6.89 -3.36 18.77
N LEU A 360 7.78 -2.51 19.27
CA LEU A 360 9.23 -2.68 19.20
C LEU A 360 9.70 -3.77 20.15
N ARG A 361 10.53 -4.68 19.63
CA ARG A 361 11.22 -5.71 20.43
C ARG A 361 12.42 -5.11 21.17
N ASP A 362 12.74 -5.64 22.34
CA ASP A 362 13.93 -5.20 23.06
C ASP A 362 15.22 -5.53 22.30
N GLY A 363 16.14 -4.57 22.26
CA GLY A 363 17.52 -4.81 21.85
C GLY A 363 17.78 -4.95 20.35
N PHE A 364 16.79 -4.77 19.47
CA PHE A 364 16.98 -4.92 18.01
C PHE A 364 18.07 -3.99 17.42
N TRP A 365 18.38 -2.88 18.10
CA TRP A 365 19.32 -1.84 17.66
C TRP A 365 20.69 -1.91 18.35
N LYS A 366 20.91 -2.87 19.27
CA LYS A 366 22.13 -2.94 20.11
C LYS A 366 23.35 -3.55 19.42
N ASN A 367 23.25 -3.93 18.14
CA ASN A 367 24.33 -4.54 17.36
C ASN A 367 24.97 -3.55 16.39
#